data_AF-A0A8T1YDE8-F1
#
_entry.id   AF-A0A8T1YDE8-F1
#
_cell.length_a   1.000
_cell.length_b   1.000
_cell.length_c   1.000
_cell.angle_alpha   90.00
_cell.angle_beta   90.00
_cell.angle_gamma   90.00
#
_symmetry.space_group_name_H-M   'P 1'
#
loop_
_entity.id
_entity.type
_entity.pdbx_description
1 polymer ?
#
loop_
_entity_poly.entity_id
_entity_poly.type
_entity_poly.pdbx_seq_one_letter_code
_entity_poly.pdbx_strand_id
1 'polypeptide(L)'
;MKSSAFGDMNDNHVGMDINGLESENASSAGYYEGDGTFKDIYLVNRKQIQAWIEYDSSRKQLDVTLHSINVPKPKIPLLSLTKDLSPYLLESMYVGFTSSTGSALSSHYTLGWTFKLNGKTSNIDLSRLPKLVTLGVV
;
A
#
# COMPACT_ATOMS: atom_id res chain seq x y z
N MET A 1 -7.00 3.37 -13.75
CA MET A 1 -7.05 4.52 -14.70
C MET A 1 -6.60 5.75 -13.94
N LYS A 2 -5.86 6.64 -14.59
CA LYS A 2 -5.45 7.93 -14.02
C LYS A 2 -6.66 8.88 -13.91
N SER A 3 -6.86 9.50 -12.76
CA SER A 3 -7.78 10.62 -12.58
C SER A 3 -7.07 11.97 -12.70
N SER A 4 -7.29 12.68 -13.80
CA SER A 4 -6.74 14.03 -13.97
C SER A 4 -7.34 15.07 -13.01
N ALA A 5 -8.58 14.86 -12.57
CA ALA A 5 -9.28 15.77 -11.67
C ALA A 5 -8.68 15.80 -10.25
N PHE A 6 -7.90 14.79 -9.87
CA PHE A 6 -7.27 14.65 -8.55
C PHE A 6 -5.74 14.58 -8.61
N GLY A 7 -5.15 14.91 -9.75
CA GLY A 7 -3.69 14.99 -9.88
C GLY A 7 -2.97 13.64 -9.88
N ASP A 8 -3.66 12.51 -10.11
CA ASP A 8 -3.02 11.18 -10.22
C ASP A 8 -1.84 11.26 -11.17
N MET A 9 -0.67 10.70 -10.81
CA MET A 9 0.49 10.80 -11.69
C MET A 9 0.36 9.90 -12.93
N ASN A 10 -0.14 8.68 -12.73
CA ASN A 10 -0.29 7.63 -13.74
C ASN A 10 -1.37 6.61 -13.29
N ASP A 11 -1.60 5.55 -14.06
CA ASP A 11 -2.61 4.54 -13.75
C ASP A 11 -2.12 3.36 -12.88
N ASN A 12 -0.85 3.38 -12.45
CA ASN A 12 -0.17 2.36 -11.65
C ASN A 12 0.69 3.02 -10.56
N HIS A 13 0.05 3.58 -9.53
CA HIS A 13 0.72 4.33 -8.47
C HIS A 13 0.25 3.90 -7.07
N VAL A 14 1.03 4.31 -6.08
CA VAL A 14 0.68 4.31 -4.66
C VAL A 14 0.68 5.77 -4.19
N GLY A 15 -0.34 6.17 -3.43
CA GLY A 15 -0.50 7.52 -2.89
C GLY A 15 -0.72 7.53 -1.37
N MET A 16 -0.33 8.63 -0.73
CA MET A 16 -0.65 8.95 0.66
C MET A 16 -1.68 10.08 0.70
N ASP A 17 -2.94 9.72 0.94
CA ASP A 17 -4.06 10.66 0.94
C ASP A 17 -4.39 11.08 2.38
N ILE A 18 -4.43 12.39 2.65
CA ILE A 18 -4.74 12.93 3.98
C ILE A 18 -5.88 13.92 3.84
N ASN A 19 -7.07 13.53 4.33
CA ASN A 19 -8.28 14.37 4.35
C ASN A 19 -8.70 14.91 2.96
N GLY A 20 -8.42 14.16 1.90
CA GLY A 20 -8.70 14.53 0.51
C GLY A 20 -8.36 13.37 -0.44
N LEU A 21 -8.64 13.55 -1.74
CA LEU A 21 -8.30 12.57 -2.80
C LEU A 21 -7.01 12.92 -3.55
N GLU A 22 -6.49 14.14 -3.35
CA GLU A 22 -5.18 14.51 -3.90
C GLU A 22 -4.10 14.02 -2.93
N SER A 23 -3.20 13.16 -3.42
CA SER A 23 -2.15 12.58 -2.59
C SER A 23 -1.12 13.64 -2.18
N GLU A 24 -0.77 13.64 -0.89
CA GLU A 24 0.32 14.47 -0.34
C GLU A 24 1.69 13.99 -0.80
N ASN A 25 1.81 12.69 -1.07
CA ASN A 25 2.98 12.08 -1.66
C ASN A 25 2.54 10.85 -2.47
N ALA A 26 3.15 10.63 -3.63
CA ALA A 26 2.84 9.50 -4.49
C ALA A 26 4.07 9.05 -5.28
N SER A 27 4.08 7.78 -5.69
CA SER A 27 5.10 7.21 -6.57
C SER A 27 4.49 6.12 -7.45
N SER A 28 5.10 5.84 -8.60
CA SER A 28 4.79 4.65 -9.37
C SER A 28 4.89 3.40 -8.48
N ALA A 29 3.99 2.44 -8.68
CA ALA A 29 4.01 1.23 -7.87
C ALA A 29 5.28 0.42 -8.16
N GLY A 30 6.06 0.17 -7.11
CA GLY A 30 7.32 -0.56 -7.19
C GLY A 30 8.03 -0.63 -5.86
N TYR A 31 9.30 -1.01 -5.89
CA TYR A 31 10.15 -1.09 -4.71
C TYR A 31 11.61 -0.83 -5.06
N TYR A 32 12.38 -0.41 -4.06
CA TYR A 32 13.83 -0.20 -4.20
C TYR A 32 14.60 -1.42 -3.70
N GLU A 33 15.56 -1.88 -4.47
CA GLU A 33 16.54 -2.88 -4.06
C GLU A 33 17.58 -2.28 -3.10
N GLY A 34 18.42 -3.13 -2.50
CA GLY A 34 19.41 -2.70 -1.50
C GLY A 34 20.47 -1.74 -2.04
N ASP A 35 20.67 -1.71 -3.35
CA ASP A 35 21.55 -0.80 -4.08
C ASP A 35 20.86 0.50 -4.53
N GLY A 36 19.57 0.67 -4.23
CA GLY A 36 18.74 1.80 -4.65
C GLY A 36 18.11 1.64 -6.04
N THR A 37 18.29 0.51 -6.72
CA THR A 37 17.64 0.25 -8.01
C THR A 37 16.13 0.13 -7.83
N PHE A 38 15.35 0.87 -8.62
CA PHE A 38 13.89 0.77 -8.61
C PHE A 38 13.42 -0.41 -9.47
N LYS A 39 12.45 -1.18 -8.94
CA LYS A 39 11.78 -2.30 -9.61
C LYS A 39 10.29 -2.04 -9.67
N ASP A 40 9.75 -1.99 -10.88
CA ASP A 40 8.32 -1.80 -11.11
C ASP A 40 7.49 -2.98 -10.57
N ILE A 41 6.31 -2.63 -10.02
CA ILE A 41 5.22 -3.55 -9.73
C ILE A 41 4.01 -3.08 -10.51
N TYR A 42 3.48 -3.95 -11.36
CA TYR A 42 2.20 -3.70 -12.03
C TYR A 42 1.06 -4.23 -11.16
N LEU A 43 0.26 -3.34 -10.57
CA LEU A 43 -0.80 -3.70 -9.62
C LEU A 43 -1.89 -4.60 -10.24
N VAL A 44 -2.07 -4.53 -11.55
CA VAL A 44 -3.09 -5.28 -12.30
C VAL A 44 -2.64 -6.67 -12.79
N ASN A 45 -1.44 -7.13 -12.42
CA ASN A 45 -0.86 -8.36 -12.98
C ASN A 45 -1.21 -9.66 -12.20
N ARG A 46 -2.15 -9.59 -11.25
CA ARG A 46 -2.60 -10.71 -10.39
C ARG A 46 -1.52 -11.34 -9.50
N LYS A 47 -0.31 -10.75 -9.44
CA LYS A 47 0.73 -11.20 -8.52
C LYS A 47 0.43 -10.69 -7.13
N GLN A 48 0.74 -11.52 -6.14
CA GLN A 48 0.58 -11.18 -4.74
C GLN A 48 1.64 -10.16 -4.34
N ILE A 49 1.17 -9.06 -3.74
CA ILE A 49 1.98 -7.97 -3.23
C ILE A 49 1.74 -7.85 -1.72
N GLN A 50 2.71 -7.30 -1.02
CA GLN A 50 2.61 -6.96 0.38
C GLN A 50 2.93 -5.48 0.57
N ALA A 51 2.12 -4.80 1.37
CA ALA A 51 2.31 -3.42 1.75
C ALA A 51 2.53 -3.31 3.26
N TRP A 52 3.42 -2.40 3.65
CA TRP A 52 3.66 -1.97 5.02
C TRP A 52 3.31 -0.50 5.11
N ILE A 53 2.56 -0.13 6.14
CA ILE A 53 2.21 1.25 6.46
C ILE A 53 2.62 1.46 7.91
N GLU A 54 3.62 2.30 8.14
CA GLU A 54 4.25 2.49 9.44
C GLU A 54 4.28 3.97 9.78
N TYR A 55 3.71 4.33 10.93
CA TYR A 55 3.76 5.70 11.45
C TYR A 55 4.51 5.74 12.78
N ASP A 56 5.57 6.55 12.83
CA ASP A 56 6.29 6.90 14.05
C ASP A 56 5.87 8.30 14.50
N SER A 57 5.05 8.38 15.54
CA SER A 57 4.54 9.66 16.06
C SER A 57 5.60 10.54 16.71
N SER A 58 6.69 9.95 17.22
CA SER A 58 7.79 10.71 17.82
C SER A 58 8.58 11.49 16.76
N ARG A 59 8.72 10.89 15.58
CA ARG A 59 9.38 11.48 14.41
C ARG A 59 8.41 12.14 13.44
N LYS A 60 7.10 11.96 13.65
CA LYS A 60 6.02 12.35 12.74
C LYS A 60 6.25 11.79 11.33
N GLN A 61 6.70 10.54 11.26
CA GLN A 61 7.16 9.92 10.02
C GLN A 61 6.17 8.83 9.58
N LEU A 62 5.59 8.99 8.39
CA LEU A 62 4.77 7.99 7.73
C LEU A 62 5.57 7.37 6.57
N ASP A 63 5.82 6.07 6.65
CA ASP A 63 6.50 5.31 5.61
C ASP A 63 5.57 4.25 5.03
N VAL A 64 5.58 4.13 3.70
CA VAL A 64 4.89 3.07 2.96
C VAL A 64 5.92 2.27 2.19
N THR A 65 5.93 0.96 2.41
CA THR A 65 6.77 0.02 1.66
C THR A 65 5.88 -0.95 0.90
N LEU A 66 6.10 -1.08 -0.40
CA LEU A 66 5.44 -2.07 -1.25
C LEU A 66 6.48 -3.08 -1.72
N HIS A 67 6.13 -4.36 -1.86
CA HIS A 67 6.98 -5.35 -2.51
C HIS A 67 6.19 -6.57 -2.98
N SER A 68 6.78 -7.38 -3.86
CA SER A 68 6.26 -8.71 -4.18
C SER A 68 6.38 -9.63 -2.96
N ILE A 69 5.41 -10.54 -2.78
CA ILE A 69 5.32 -11.33 -1.54
C ILE A 69 6.52 -12.27 -1.28
N ASN A 70 7.21 -12.71 -2.34
CA ASN A 70 8.40 -13.56 -2.25
C ASN A 70 9.72 -12.78 -2.13
N VAL A 71 9.65 -11.45 -2.06
CA VAL A 71 10.79 -10.56 -1.87
C VAL A 71 10.81 -10.13 -0.39
N PRO A 72 11.96 -10.20 0.31
CA PRO A 72 12.07 -9.66 1.66
C PRO A 72 11.67 -8.17 1.68
N LYS A 73 11.07 -7.70 2.78
CA LYS A 73 10.68 -6.30 2.93
C LYS A 73 11.86 -5.37 2.58
N PRO A 74 11.73 -4.49 1.57
CA PRO A 74 12.73 -3.50 1.23
C PRO A 74 13.11 -2.61 2.43
N LYS A 75 14.38 -2.24 2.51
CA LYS A 75 14.88 -1.31 3.55
C LYS A 75 14.56 0.14 3.25
N ILE A 76 14.45 0.47 1.97
CA ILE A 76 14.11 1.81 1.49
C ILE A 76 12.60 1.83 1.24
N PRO A 77 11.82 2.64 1.96
CA PRO A 77 10.39 2.74 1.73
C PRO A 77 10.11 3.31 0.34
N LEU A 78 8.98 2.91 -0.26
CA LEU A 78 8.53 3.46 -1.54
C LEU A 78 8.16 4.94 -1.39
N LEU A 79 7.47 5.26 -0.30
CA LEU A 79 7.04 6.61 0.05
C LEU A 79 7.41 6.91 1.49
N SER A 80 7.79 8.15 1.74
CA SER A 80 8.17 8.65 3.05
C SER A 80 7.65 10.08 3.19
N LEU A 81 6.94 10.36 4.28
CA LEU A 81 6.31 11.65 4.53
C LEU A 81 6.49 12.05 6.00
N THR A 82 7.19 13.14 6.25
CA THR A 82 7.27 13.75 7.58
C THR A 82 6.09 14.68 7.79
N LYS A 83 5.03 14.20 8.46
CA LYS A 83 3.80 14.95 8.75
C LYS A 83 3.18 14.57 10.09
N ASP A 84 2.72 15.58 10.82
CA ASP A 84 1.93 15.39 12.03
C ASP A 84 0.53 14.91 11.65
N LEU A 85 0.19 13.67 12.00
CA LEU A 85 -1.13 13.11 11.72
C LEU A 85 -2.14 13.41 12.82
N SER A 86 -1.72 13.91 13.98
CA SER A 86 -2.62 14.17 15.12
C SER A 86 -3.79 15.10 14.81
N PRO A 87 -3.68 16.14 13.95
CA PRO A 87 -4.82 17.00 13.63
C PRO A 87 -5.91 16.30 12.79
N TYR A 88 -5.59 15.16 12.18
CA TYR A 88 -6.49 14.41 11.29
C TYR A 88 -7.08 13.17 11.94
N LEU A 89 -6.61 12.80 13.13
CA LEU A 89 -7.02 11.60 13.84
C LEU A 89 -7.89 11.97 15.04
N LEU A 90 -9.02 11.26 15.18
CA LEU A 90 -9.88 11.33 16.37
C LEU A 90 -9.39 10.35 17.43
N GLU A 91 -9.84 10.55 18.67
CA GLU A 91 -9.53 9.65 19.80
C GLU A 91 -9.90 8.19 19.49
N SER A 92 -11.00 7.97 18.78
CA SER A 92 -11.47 6.66 18.33
C SER A 92 -11.72 6.67 16.82
N MET A 93 -11.09 5.73 16.12
CA MET A 93 -11.23 5.56 14.68
C MET A 93 -11.19 4.06 14.31
N TYR A 94 -11.66 3.76 13.11
CA TYR A 94 -11.55 2.44 12.50
C TYR A 94 -10.42 2.42 11.48
N VAL A 95 -9.69 1.31 11.45
CA VAL A 95 -8.74 0.99 10.38
C VAL A 95 -9.32 -0.14 9.54
N GLY A 96 -9.12 -0.09 8.22
CA GLY A 96 -9.65 -1.11 7.33
C GLY A 96 -9.19 -0.90 5.89
N PHE A 97 -9.72 -1.76 5.02
CA PHE A 97 -9.49 -1.68 3.59
C PHE A 97 -10.75 -1.20 2.89
N THR A 98 -10.58 -0.39 1.86
CA THR A 98 -11.64 -0.01 0.94
C THR A 98 -11.16 -0.23 -0.49
N SER A 99 -12.09 -0.50 -1.39
CA SER A 99 -11.82 -0.60 -2.82
C SER A 99 -13.07 -0.22 -3.59
N SER A 100 -12.89 0.29 -4.80
CA SER A 100 -13.98 0.61 -5.71
C SER A 100 -13.70 0.03 -7.09
N THR A 101 -14.75 -0.24 -7.84
CA THR A 101 -14.66 -0.58 -9.26
C THR A 101 -15.08 0.62 -10.10
N GLY A 102 -14.40 0.84 -11.21
CA GLY A 102 -14.76 1.86 -12.18
C GLY A 102 -15.35 1.23 -13.44
N SER A 103 -14.99 1.80 -14.60
CA SER A 103 -15.36 1.27 -15.91
C SER A 103 -14.77 -0.13 -16.22
N ALA A 104 -13.67 -0.50 -15.57
CA ALA A 104 -13.04 -1.81 -15.71
C ALA A 104 -13.53 -2.77 -14.63
N LEU A 105 -13.83 -4.01 -15.01
CA LEU A 105 -14.11 -5.09 -14.07
C LEU A 105 -12.85 -5.43 -13.29
N SER A 106 -12.88 -5.27 -11.97
CA SER A 106 -11.80 -5.67 -11.07
C SER A 106 -12.35 -6.35 -9.82
N SER A 107 -11.51 -7.18 -9.20
CA SER A 107 -11.77 -7.77 -7.90
C SER A 107 -10.54 -7.53 -7.02
N HIS A 108 -10.77 -7.11 -5.78
CA HIS A 108 -9.71 -6.75 -4.84
C HIS A 108 -9.76 -7.72 -3.65
N TYR A 109 -8.65 -8.39 -3.39
CA TYR A 109 -8.57 -9.43 -2.36
C TYR A 109 -7.55 -9.04 -1.31
N THR A 110 -7.97 -9.01 -0.04
CA THR A 110 -7.05 -8.98 1.10
C THR A 110 -6.83 -10.42 1.54
N LEU A 111 -5.61 -10.94 1.34
CA LEU A 111 -5.29 -12.34 1.65
C LEU A 111 -4.90 -12.55 3.12
N GLY A 112 -4.39 -11.50 3.77
CA GLY A 112 -3.98 -11.52 5.16
C GLY A 112 -3.60 -10.12 5.62
N TRP A 113 -3.78 -9.84 6.91
CA TRP A 113 -3.51 -8.55 7.51
C TRP A 113 -3.19 -8.72 9.00
N THR A 114 -2.17 -8.02 9.46
CA THR A 114 -1.88 -7.77 10.88
C THR A 114 -1.88 -6.27 11.19
N PHE A 115 -2.45 -5.87 12.32
CA PHE A 115 -2.44 -4.48 12.80
C PHE A 115 -1.91 -4.41 14.23
N LYS A 116 -1.20 -3.34 14.55
CA LYS A 116 -0.77 -3.06 15.93
C LYS A 116 -0.59 -1.55 16.13
N LEU A 117 -1.12 -1.06 17.24
CA LEU A 117 -0.80 0.25 17.79
C LEU A 117 0.34 0.12 18.81
N ASN A 118 1.17 1.16 18.93
CA ASN A 118 2.23 1.25 19.93
C ASN A 118 3.23 0.07 19.89
N GLY A 119 3.63 -0.34 18.69
CA GLY A 119 4.63 -1.38 18.50
C GLY A 119 4.72 -1.86 17.06
N LYS A 120 5.55 -2.89 16.84
CA LYS A 120 5.72 -3.52 15.54
C LYS A 120 4.77 -4.69 15.38
N THR A 121 4.14 -4.80 14.20
CA THR A 121 3.32 -5.96 13.84
C THR A 121 4.21 -7.18 13.61
N SER A 122 3.62 -8.38 13.76
CA SER A 122 4.26 -9.62 13.33
C SER A 122 4.25 -9.73 11.81
N ASN A 123 5.21 -10.45 11.23
CA ASN A 123 5.15 -10.80 9.81
C ASN A 123 3.94 -11.69 9.53
N ILE A 124 3.37 -11.53 8.33
CA ILE A 124 2.34 -12.44 7.82
C ILE A 124 3.00 -13.76 7.44
N ASP A 125 2.46 -14.87 7.94
CA ASP A 125 2.89 -16.21 7.53
C ASP A 125 2.35 -16.51 6.12
N LEU A 126 3.25 -16.39 5.14
CA LEU A 126 2.92 -16.56 3.72
C LEU A 126 2.41 -17.95 3.38
N SER A 127 2.81 -18.98 4.15
CA SER A 127 2.38 -20.37 3.91
C SER A 127 0.90 -20.59 4.22
N ARG A 128 0.29 -19.70 5.02
CA ARG A 128 -1.10 -19.77 5.47
C ARG A 128 -2.04 -18.90 4.63
N LEU A 129 -1.51 -18.20 3.62
CA LEU A 129 -2.34 -17.35 2.78
C LEU A 129 -3.27 -18.17 1.88
N PRO A 130 -4.52 -17.72 1.68
CA PRO A 130 -5.43 -18.34 0.72
C PRO A 130 -4.82 -18.32 -0.69
N LYS A 131 -5.01 -19.41 -1.42
CA LYS A 131 -4.69 -19.45 -2.85
C LYS A 131 -5.72 -18.63 -3.61
N LEU A 132 -5.26 -17.77 -4.52
CA LEU A 132 -6.16 -17.07 -5.43
C LEU A 132 -6.84 -18.10 -6.33
N VAL A 133 -8.18 -18.09 -6.34
CA VAL A 133 -8.94 -18.89 -7.29
C VAL A 133 -8.80 -18.21 -8.65
N THR A 134 -8.05 -18.83 -9.56
CA THR A 134 -8.21 -18.54 -10.98
C THR A 134 -9.57 -19.07 -11.38
N LEU A 135 -10.56 -18.19 -11.57
CA LEU A 135 -11.74 -18.54 -12.36
C LEU A 135 -11.22 -19.05 -13.69
N GLY A 136 -11.36 -20.36 -13.92
CA GLY A 136 -11.19 -20.93 -15.24
C GLY A 136 -12.14 -20.19 -16.16
N VAL A 137 -11.61 -19.71 -17.27
CA VAL A 137 -12.46 -19.29 -18.38
C VAL A 137 -13.31 -20.50 -18.73
N VAL A 138 -14.63 -20.38 -18.52
CA VAL A 138 -15.60 -21.35 -19.04
C VAL A 138 -15.76 -21.12 -20.53
#